data_AF-A0A1I6LMH2-F1
#
_entry.id   AF-A0A1I6LMH2-F1
#
_cell.length_a   1.000
_cell.length_b   1.000
_cell.length_c   1.000
_cell.angle_alpha   90.00
_cell.angle_beta   90.00
_cell.angle_gamma   90.00
#
_symmetry.space_group_name_H-M   'P 1'
#
loop_
_entity.id
_entity.type
_entity.pdbx_description
1 polymer ?
#
loop_
_entity_poly.entity_id
_entity_poly.type
_entity_poly.pdbx_seq_one_letter_code
_entity_poly.pdbx_strand_id
1 'polypeptide(L)'
;MLRFSAMSIALMLFVAPAQAQEITITPLDDAPLIEIPLDQLDLGDDFNPNIGDDGQLDNLLEELTASPVEAPRAEVSSGPSGTLRVLDKLTGEVNDVTLMAGQTRRLGFLSVTVAECRYPVENPSGDAFIFVRASDLREDVDLFAGWMIASAPALNALDHPRYDIWALRCTTS
;
A
#
# COMPACT_ATOMS: atom_id res chain seq x y z
N MET A 1 2.80 -29.61 -65.08
CA MET A 1 3.64 -29.01 -64.01
C MET A 1 2.97 -29.34 -62.68
N LEU A 2 3.59 -30.25 -61.92
CA LEU A 2 2.97 -31.06 -60.86
C LEU A 2 3.46 -30.59 -59.48
N ARG A 3 2.51 -30.56 -58.52
CA ARG A 3 2.64 -30.81 -57.06
C ARG A 3 3.12 -29.67 -56.14
N PHE A 4 2.14 -29.07 -55.45
CA PHE A 4 2.28 -28.45 -54.13
C PHE A 4 2.57 -29.54 -53.08
N SER A 5 3.70 -29.43 -52.38
CA SER A 5 4.03 -30.29 -51.23
C SER A 5 3.58 -29.59 -49.96
N ALA A 6 2.55 -30.13 -49.31
CA ALA A 6 2.09 -29.69 -48.00
C ALA A 6 2.99 -30.32 -46.93
N MET A 7 3.82 -29.51 -46.28
CA MET A 7 4.68 -29.94 -45.18
C MET A 7 3.94 -29.70 -43.85
N SER A 8 3.25 -30.74 -43.36
CA SER A 8 2.63 -30.75 -42.03
C SER A 8 3.71 -30.74 -40.94
N ILE A 9 3.82 -29.65 -40.20
CA ILE A 9 4.62 -29.55 -38.98
C ILE A 9 3.72 -29.99 -37.81
N ALA A 10 3.97 -31.19 -37.28
CA ALA A 10 3.34 -31.66 -36.05
C ALA A 10 4.10 -31.08 -34.84
N LEU A 11 3.53 -30.05 -34.21
CA LEU A 11 4.06 -29.45 -32.98
C LEU A 11 3.63 -30.30 -31.77
N MET A 12 4.53 -31.12 -31.23
CA MET A 12 4.30 -31.88 -30.00
C MET A 12 4.35 -30.93 -28.79
N LEU A 13 3.21 -30.74 -28.13
CA LEU A 13 3.10 -30.09 -26.83
C LEU A 13 3.63 -31.04 -25.74
N PHE A 14 4.84 -30.80 -25.26
CA PHE A 14 5.34 -31.40 -24.02
C PHE A 14 4.70 -30.66 -22.82
N VAL A 15 3.78 -31.32 -22.13
CA VAL A 15 3.27 -30.87 -20.83
C VAL A 15 4.20 -31.42 -19.75
N ALA A 16 4.93 -30.53 -19.06
CA ALA A 16 5.70 -30.89 -17.87
C ALA A 16 4.79 -30.87 -16.63
N PRO A 17 4.90 -31.84 -15.70
CA PRO A 17 4.18 -31.78 -14.43
C PRO A 17 4.78 -30.72 -13.51
N ALA A 18 3.93 -29.84 -12.98
CA ALA A 18 4.30 -28.89 -11.93
C ALA A 18 4.54 -29.65 -10.61
N GLN A 19 5.68 -29.40 -9.97
CA GLN A 19 5.97 -29.86 -8.62
C GLN A 19 5.20 -28.97 -7.64
N ALA A 20 4.20 -29.53 -6.96
CA ALA A 20 3.54 -28.85 -5.84
C ALA A 20 4.48 -28.93 -4.61
N GLN A 21 4.81 -27.79 -4.01
CA GLN A 21 5.49 -27.76 -2.71
C GLN A 21 4.42 -27.77 -1.61
N GLU A 22 4.52 -28.73 -0.71
CA GLU A 22 3.62 -28.87 0.44
C GLU A 22 3.98 -27.83 1.51
N ILE A 23 3.03 -26.95 1.84
CA ILE A 23 3.17 -25.99 2.93
C ILE A 23 2.83 -26.73 4.22
N THR A 24 3.84 -27.11 4.99
CA THR A 24 3.65 -27.60 6.35
C THR A 24 3.28 -26.43 7.25
N ILE A 25 2.00 -26.33 7.58
CA ILE A 25 1.48 -25.43 8.62
C ILE A 25 1.77 -26.07 9.98
N THR A 26 2.75 -25.53 10.70
CA THR A 26 2.94 -25.84 12.12
C THR A 26 1.84 -25.15 12.91
N PRO A 27 1.04 -25.86 13.74
CA PRO A 27 0.06 -25.24 14.61
C PRO A 27 0.73 -24.24 15.54
N LEU A 28 0.11 -23.08 15.73
CA LEU A 28 0.61 -22.02 16.62
C LEU A 28 0.50 -22.40 18.12
N ASP A 29 -0.14 -23.53 18.40
CA ASP A 29 -0.53 -23.98 19.74
C ASP A 29 0.67 -24.46 20.59
N ASP A 30 1.83 -24.69 19.96
CA ASP A 30 3.08 -25.08 20.63
C ASP A 30 4.02 -23.89 20.91
N ALA A 31 3.58 -22.65 20.69
CA ALA A 31 4.35 -21.48 21.11
C ALA A 31 4.40 -21.43 22.65
N PRO A 32 5.59 -21.41 23.28
CA PRO A 32 5.68 -21.24 24.72
C PRO A 32 5.05 -19.88 25.07
N LEU A 33 4.00 -19.91 25.89
CA LEU A 33 3.46 -18.70 26.49
C LEU A 33 4.58 -18.07 27.30
N ILE A 34 5.11 -16.95 26.82
CA ILE A 34 6.03 -16.13 27.60
C ILE A 34 5.16 -15.47 28.67
N GLU A 35 5.12 -16.10 29.85
CA GLU A 35 4.65 -15.43 31.07
C GLU A 35 5.71 -14.39 31.42
N ILE A 36 5.56 -13.17 30.91
CA ILE A 36 6.36 -12.04 31.39
C ILE A 36 5.81 -11.74 32.79
N PRO A 37 6.58 -11.99 33.87
CA PRO A 37 6.09 -11.74 35.20
C PRO A 37 5.99 -10.21 35.38
N LEU A 38 4.87 -9.76 35.95
CA LEU A 38 4.51 -8.34 36.09
C LEU A 38 5.52 -7.52 36.91
N ASP A 39 6.43 -8.19 37.64
CA ASP A 39 7.52 -7.60 38.40
C ASP A 39 8.77 -7.28 37.55
N GLN A 40 8.85 -7.78 36.31
CA GLN A 40 9.90 -7.47 35.34
C GLN A 40 9.47 -6.43 34.29
N LEU A 41 8.23 -5.96 34.33
CA LEU A 41 7.81 -4.79 33.56
C LEU A 41 8.29 -3.53 34.30
N ASP A 42 9.59 -3.27 34.21
CA ASP A 42 10.16 -1.96 34.52
C ASP A 42 9.78 -1.00 33.39
N LEU A 43 8.55 -0.49 33.46
CA LEU A 43 8.18 0.74 32.77
C LEU A 43 8.90 1.88 33.49
N GLY A 44 10.23 1.92 33.33
CA GLY A 44 11.07 2.93 33.92
C GLY A 44 10.49 4.30 33.63
N ASP A 45 10.51 5.16 34.64
CA ASP A 45 10.07 6.55 34.59
C ASP A 45 10.98 7.43 33.71
N ASP A 46 11.43 6.93 32.56
CA ASP A 46 12.22 7.64 31.54
C ASP A 46 11.42 8.77 30.87
N PHE A 47 10.13 8.89 31.20
CA PHE A 47 9.29 10.03 30.84
C PHE A 47 9.29 11.15 31.90
N ASN A 48 10.26 11.16 32.83
CA ASN A 48 10.52 12.36 33.61
C ASN A 48 11.80 13.06 33.10
N PRO A 49 11.67 14.16 32.33
CA PRO A 49 12.79 15.04 32.02
C PRO A 49 13.11 15.87 33.28
N ASN A 50 13.58 15.20 34.34
CA ASN A 50 14.23 15.89 35.45
C ASN A 50 15.54 16.46 34.92
N ILE A 51 15.44 17.66 34.35
CA ILE A 51 16.53 18.56 34.04
C ILE A 51 17.36 18.73 35.31
N GLY A 52 18.50 18.06 35.34
CA GLY A 52 19.59 18.33 36.27
C GLY A 52 20.10 19.74 36.00
N ASP A 53 20.33 20.48 37.09
CA ASP A 53 20.93 21.81 37.10
C ASP A 53 22.45 21.72 36.85
N ASP A 54 22.82 21.23 35.65
CA ASP A 54 24.20 21.12 35.19
C ASP A 54 24.30 21.37 33.68
N GLY A 55 24.15 22.63 33.26
CA GLY A 55 24.71 23.13 32.00
C GLY A 55 24.19 22.50 30.68
N GLN A 56 23.13 21.69 30.71
CA GLN A 56 22.63 20.97 29.53
C GLN A 56 21.78 21.83 28.57
N LEU A 57 21.67 23.14 28.77
CA LEU A 57 20.95 24.01 27.82
C LEU A 57 21.82 24.42 26.64
N ASP A 58 23.15 24.49 26.83
CA ASP A 58 24.09 24.93 25.79
C ASP A 58 24.26 23.84 24.71
N ASN A 59 24.21 22.57 25.10
CA ASN A 59 24.27 21.43 24.16
C ASN A 59 22.96 21.20 23.38
N LEU A 60 21.80 21.62 23.92
CA LEU A 60 20.51 21.46 23.23
C LEU A 60 20.36 22.41 22.04
N LEU A 61 20.98 23.59 22.11
CA LEU A 61 21.03 24.52 20.98
C LEU A 61 21.96 24.01 19.86
N GLU A 62 23.02 23.29 20.21
CA GLU A 62 23.95 22.72 19.24
C GLU A 62 23.34 21.49 18.52
N GLU A 63 22.54 20.67 19.21
CA GLU A 63 21.83 19.53 18.61
C GLU A 63 20.64 19.97 17.71
N LEU A 64 19.97 21.08 18.04
CA LEU A 64 18.92 21.67 17.20
C LEU A 64 19.46 22.35 15.93
N THR A 65 20.79 22.52 15.80
CA THR A 65 21.42 23.00 14.56
C THR A 65 21.83 21.88 13.60
N ALA A 66 21.38 20.64 13.85
CA ALA A 66 21.54 19.54 12.91
C ALA A 66 21.10 19.98 11.50
N SER A 67 22.07 19.96 10.58
CA SER A 67 21.93 20.35 9.18
C SER A 67 20.64 19.78 8.58
N PRO A 68 19.94 20.53 7.70
CA PRO A 68 18.75 20.02 7.05
C PRO A 68 19.07 18.69 6.38
N VAL A 69 18.49 17.61 6.91
CA VAL A 69 18.56 16.29 6.29
C VAL A 69 17.76 16.40 4.99
N GLU A 70 18.48 16.62 3.89
CA GLU A 70 17.88 16.66 2.57
C GLU A 70 17.40 15.24 2.24
N ALA A 71 16.11 15.01 2.42
CA ALA A 71 15.50 13.73 2.12
C ALA A 71 15.70 13.42 0.62
N PRO A 72 16.06 12.17 0.25
CA PRO A 72 16.18 11.80 -1.14
C PRO A 72 14.85 12.05 -1.86
N ARG A 73 14.88 12.93 -2.87
CA ARG A 73 13.71 13.30 -3.66
C ARG A 73 13.63 12.39 -4.87
N ALA A 74 12.67 11.47 -4.87
CA ALA A 74 12.38 10.66 -6.05
C ALA A 74 11.77 11.55 -7.15
N GLU A 75 12.25 11.42 -8.38
CA GLU A 75 11.59 11.99 -9.55
C GLU A 75 10.32 11.21 -9.83
N VAL A 76 9.18 11.88 -10.00
CA VAL A 76 7.88 11.24 -10.23
C VAL A 76 7.29 11.66 -11.57
N SER A 77 6.66 10.70 -12.26
CA SER A 77 5.89 10.92 -13.49
C SER A 77 4.42 10.57 -13.28
N SER A 78 3.54 11.10 -14.12
CA SER A 78 2.10 10.80 -14.10
C SER A 78 1.75 9.56 -14.92
N GLY A 79 0.82 8.75 -14.42
CA GLY A 79 0.24 7.60 -15.12
C GLY A 79 -1.21 7.85 -15.57
N PRO A 80 -1.66 7.26 -16.69
CA PRO A 80 -3.04 7.41 -17.19
C PRO A 80 -4.12 6.85 -16.28
N SER A 81 -3.82 5.84 -15.46
CA SER A 81 -4.79 5.20 -14.58
C SER A 81 -4.13 4.69 -13.29
N GLY A 82 -4.94 4.56 -12.25
CA GLY A 82 -4.57 4.00 -10.96
C GLY A 82 -5.45 2.80 -10.60
N THR A 83 -4.85 1.76 -10.05
CA THR A 83 -5.55 0.61 -9.48
C THR A 83 -5.66 0.78 -7.97
N LEU A 84 -6.88 0.73 -7.48
CA LEU A 84 -7.24 0.73 -6.06
C LEU A 84 -7.72 -0.67 -5.67
N ARG A 85 -7.43 -1.10 -4.45
CA ARG A 85 -8.05 -2.27 -3.84
C ARG A 85 -9.19 -1.82 -2.95
N VAL A 86 -10.31 -2.55 -3.02
CA VAL A 86 -11.53 -2.29 -2.25
C VAL A 86 -11.86 -3.54 -1.44
N LEU A 87 -11.93 -3.40 -0.12
CA LEU A 87 -12.46 -4.40 0.80
C LEU A 87 -13.88 -4.01 1.23
N ASP A 88 -14.86 -4.86 0.97
CA ASP A 88 -16.17 -4.76 1.61
C ASP A 88 -16.10 -5.41 3.00
N LYS A 89 -16.10 -4.60 4.06
CA LYS A 89 -15.98 -5.04 5.45
C LYS A 89 -17.17 -5.87 5.93
N LEU A 90 -18.32 -5.83 5.25
CA LEU A 90 -19.50 -6.60 5.61
C LEU A 90 -19.46 -8.02 5.02
N THR A 91 -18.94 -8.18 3.79
CA THR A 91 -18.87 -9.48 3.11
C THR A 91 -17.49 -10.13 3.17
N GLY A 92 -16.44 -9.36 3.46
CA GLY A 92 -15.05 -9.77 3.38
C GLY A 92 -14.49 -9.84 1.94
N GLU A 93 -15.27 -9.41 0.95
CA GLU A 93 -14.86 -9.48 -0.46
C GLU A 93 -13.82 -8.41 -0.79
N VAL A 94 -12.75 -8.81 -1.49
CA VAL A 94 -11.66 -7.93 -1.93
C VAL A 94 -11.65 -7.87 -3.45
N ASN A 95 -11.71 -6.66 -4.01
CA ASN A 95 -11.71 -6.43 -5.45
C ASN A 95 -10.75 -5.32 -5.84
N ASP A 96 -10.10 -5.49 -6.98
CA ASP A 96 -9.23 -4.46 -7.56
C ASP A 96 -10.00 -3.68 -8.62
N VAL A 97 -9.96 -2.36 -8.53
CA VAL A 97 -10.64 -1.42 -9.42
C VAL A 97 -9.62 -0.50 -10.06
N THR A 98 -9.49 -0.56 -11.37
CA THR A 98 -8.65 0.34 -12.15
C THR A 98 -9.48 1.48 -12.72
N LEU A 99 -9.07 2.72 -12.43
CA LEU A 99 -9.74 3.94 -12.89
C LEU A 99 -8.73 4.85 -13.59
N MET A 100 -9.13 5.43 -14.72
CA MET A 100 -8.37 6.50 -15.37
C MET A 100 -8.29 7.73 -14.46
N ALA A 101 -7.27 8.56 -14.64
CA ALA A 101 -7.21 9.86 -13.97
C ALA A 101 -8.44 10.70 -14.36
N GLY A 102 -9.13 11.25 -13.36
CA GLY A 102 -10.43 11.93 -13.48
C GLY A 102 -11.65 11.00 -13.50
N GLN A 103 -11.48 9.68 -13.54
CA GLN A 103 -12.60 8.73 -13.59
C GLN A 103 -13.15 8.45 -12.19
N THR A 104 -14.47 8.31 -12.13
CA THR A 104 -15.23 7.98 -10.92
C THR A 104 -15.84 6.58 -11.00
N ARG A 105 -15.76 5.83 -9.91
CA ARG A 105 -16.48 4.57 -9.68
C ARG A 105 -17.45 4.72 -8.52
N ARG A 106 -18.64 4.15 -8.69
CA ARG A 106 -19.61 4.00 -7.61
C ARG A 106 -19.49 2.64 -6.94
N LEU A 107 -19.46 2.63 -5.61
CA LEU A 107 -19.44 1.48 -4.72
C LEU A 107 -20.61 1.61 -3.73
N GLY A 108 -21.78 1.06 -4.08
CA GLY A 108 -23.02 1.32 -3.35
C GLY A 108 -23.39 2.81 -3.38
N PHE A 109 -23.38 3.46 -2.21
CA PHE A 109 -23.58 4.91 -2.07
C PHE A 109 -22.28 5.72 -2.00
N LEU A 110 -21.13 5.06 -1.99
CA LEU A 110 -19.84 5.71 -2.02
C LEU A 110 -19.45 6.01 -3.48
N SER A 111 -19.06 7.23 -3.76
CA SER A 111 -18.43 7.63 -5.02
C SER A 111 -16.94 7.80 -4.81
N VAL A 112 -16.11 7.20 -5.67
CA VAL A 112 -14.65 7.24 -5.56
C VAL A 112 -14.06 7.69 -6.89
N THR A 113 -13.24 8.74 -6.85
CA THR A 113 -12.58 9.32 -8.02
C THR A 113 -11.08 9.23 -7.86
N VAL A 114 -10.39 8.66 -8.85
CA VAL A 114 -8.93 8.81 -8.98
C VAL A 114 -8.69 10.14 -9.66
N ALA A 115 -8.18 11.15 -8.94
CA ALA A 115 -7.89 12.45 -9.53
C ALA A 115 -6.55 12.44 -10.26
N GLU A 116 -5.53 11.84 -9.64
CA GLU A 116 -4.17 11.77 -10.17
C GLU A 116 -3.53 10.43 -9.81
N CYS A 117 -2.67 9.93 -10.69
CA CYS A 117 -1.79 8.79 -10.43
C CYS A 117 -0.36 9.19 -10.77
N ARG A 118 0.56 9.01 -9.83
CA ARG A 118 2.00 9.30 -10.01
C ARG A 118 2.84 8.10 -9.57
N TYR A 119 3.98 7.90 -10.19
CA TYR A 119 4.91 6.82 -9.89
C TYR A 119 6.35 7.33 -9.97
N PRO A 120 7.31 6.74 -9.22
CA PRO A 120 8.71 7.11 -9.30
C PRO A 120 9.30 6.68 -10.65
N VAL A 121 10.00 7.58 -11.34
CA VAL A 121 10.56 7.36 -12.69
C VAL A 121 11.61 6.26 -12.68
N GLU A 122 12.40 6.18 -11.61
CA GLU A 122 13.44 5.15 -11.43
C GLU A 122 12.88 3.74 -11.28
N ASN A 123 11.65 3.60 -10.73
CA ASN A 123 11.01 2.31 -10.51
C ASN A 123 9.48 2.40 -10.65
N PRO A 124 8.95 2.49 -11.90
CA PRO A 124 7.53 2.73 -12.15
C PRO A 124 6.58 1.67 -11.60
N SER A 125 7.09 0.46 -11.34
CA SER A 125 6.33 -0.67 -10.81
C SER A 125 6.50 -0.88 -9.31
N GLY A 126 7.43 -0.16 -8.67
CA GLY A 126 7.78 -0.39 -7.26
C GLY A 126 6.94 0.38 -6.25
N ASP A 127 6.42 1.55 -6.65
CA ASP A 127 5.52 2.34 -5.81
C ASP A 127 4.55 3.16 -6.67
N ALA A 128 3.49 3.64 -6.06
CA ALA A 128 2.52 4.53 -6.67
C ALA A 128 1.90 5.47 -5.64
N PHE A 129 1.70 6.71 -6.07
CA PHE A 129 1.04 7.76 -5.32
C PHE A 129 -0.26 8.11 -6.05
N ILE A 130 -1.40 7.83 -5.42
CA ILE A 130 -2.72 8.02 -6.06
C ILE A 130 -3.51 9.01 -5.25
N PHE A 131 -3.87 10.15 -5.85
CA PHE A 131 -4.78 11.09 -5.22
C PHE A 131 -6.21 10.64 -5.44
N VAL A 132 -6.90 10.32 -4.36
CA VAL A 132 -8.27 9.83 -4.39
C VAL A 132 -9.19 10.84 -3.69
N ARG A 133 -10.36 11.06 -4.27
CA ARG A 133 -11.48 11.73 -3.62
C ARG A 133 -12.63 10.76 -3.46
N ALA A 134 -13.30 10.77 -2.32
CA ALA A 134 -14.49 9.99 -2.10
C ALA A 134 -15.59 10.82 -1.45
N SER A 135 -16.84 10.58 -1.85
CA SER A 135 -18.02 11.28 -1.32
C SER A 135 -19.20 10.33 -1.08
N ASP A 136 -20.07 10.67 -0.13
CA ASP A 136 -21.34 9.98 0.09
C ASP A 136 -22.41 10.56 -0.84
N LEU A 137 -22.97 9.73 -1.71
CA LEU A 137 -23.99 10.14 -2.68
C LEU A 137 -25.36 10.44 -2.05
N ARG A 138 -25.59 10.09 -0.79
CA ARG A 138 -26.85 10.36 -0.08
C ARG A 138 -26.87 11.76 0.53
N GLU A 139 -25.73 12.20 1.03
CA GLU A 139 -25.58 13.47 1.74
C GLU A 139 -24.87 14.53 0.88
N ASP A 140 -24.27 14.14 -0.25
CA ASP A 140 -23.47 15.00 -1.13
C ASP A 140 -22.30 15.67 -0.40
N VAL A 141 -21.63 14.90 0.46
CA VAL A 141 -20.50 15.33 1.29
C VAL A 141 -19.24 14.57 0.91
N ASP A 142 -18.13 15.29 0.78
CA ASP A 142 -16.81 14.71 0.61
C ASP A 142 -16.37 14.02 1.91
N LEU A 143 -16.14 12.72 1.84
CA LEU A 143 -15.70 11.88 2.96
C LEU A 143 -14.18 11.79 3.05
N PHE A 144 -13.48 11.95 1.92
CA PHE A 144 -12.04 11.79 1.83
C PHE A 144 -11.47 12.53 0.63
N ALA A 145 -10.29 13.13 0.82
CA ALA A 145 -9.47 13.66 -0.26
C ALA A 145 -8.00 13.58 0.17
N GLY A 146 -7.21 12.73 -0.47
CA GLY A 146 -5.84 12.48 -0.02
C GLY A 146 -5.00 11.66 -0.98
N TRP A 147 -3.68 11.74 -0.77
CA TRP A 147 -2.70 10.89 -1.44
C TRP A 147 -2.61 9.55 -0.71
N MET A 148 -2.84 8.46 -1.45
CA MET A 148 -2.57 7.09 -1.04
C MET A 148 -1.21 6.65 -1.55
N ILE A 149 -0.46 5.90 -0.73
CA ILE A 149 0.87 5.38 -1.05
C ILE A 149 0.76 3.85 -1.15
N ALA A 150 1.08 3.28 -2.31
CA ALA A 150 0.97 1.84 -2.54
C ALA A 150 1.92 1.02 -1.64
N SER A 151 3.14 1.51 -1.41
CA SER A 151 4.12 0.87 -0.51
C SER A 151 3.76 0.98 0.98
N ALA A 152 2.87 1.90 1.35
CA ALA A 152 2.45 2.11 2.74
C ALA A 152 0.92 2.34 2.85
N PRO A 153 0.08 1.32 2.56
CA PRO A 153 -1.37 1.48 2.49
C PRO A 153 -2.01 1.98 3.80
N ALA A 154 -1.44 1.61 4.94
CA ALA A 154 -1.96 1.95 6.26
C ALA A 154 -1.82 3.45 6.61
N LEU A 155 -1.01 4.23 5.88
CA LEU A 155 -0.78 5.64 6.22
C LEU A 155 -1.95 6.56 5.85
N ASN A 156 -2.69 6.23 4.77
CA ASN A 156 -3.73 7.13 4.25
C ASN A 156 -4.78 6.38 3.41
N ALA A 157 -5.29 5.26 3.93
CA ALA A 157 -6.40 4.55 3.31
C ALA A 157 -7.74 5.28 3.56
N LEU A 158 -8.70 5.07 2.67
CA LEU A 158 -10.08 5.49 2.89
C LEU A 158 -10.77 4.49 3.82
N ASP A 159 -11.08 4.90 5.04
CA ASP A 159 -11.85 4.09 5.98
C ASP A 159 -13.32 4.55 6.04
N HIS A 160 -14.19 3.90 5.26
CA HIS A 160 -15.63 4.10 5.28
C HIS A 160 -16.30 2.94 6.06
N PRO A 161 -17.44 3.13 6.78
CA PRO A 161 -18.05 2.07 7.58
C PRO A 161 -18.25 0.71 6.89
N ARG A 162 -18.49 0.73 5.57
CA ARG A 162 -18.59 -0.49 4.75
C ARG A 162 -17.33 -0.83 3.94
N TYR A 163 -16.56 0.15 3.50
CA TYR A 163 -15.49 -0.07 2.51
C TYR A 163 -14.17 0.43 3.04
N ASP A 164 -13.10 -0.35 2.86
CA ASP A 164 -11.72 0.11 3.03
C ASP A 164 -11.07 0.14 1.65
N ILE A 165 -10.45 1.26 1.28
CA ILE A 165 -9.88 1.47 -0.07
C ILE A 165 -8.46 2.02 0.03
N TRP A 166 -7.53 1.38 -0.69
CA TRP A 166 -6.13 1.80 -0.75
C TRP A 166 -5.54 1.65 -2.15
N ALA A 167 -4.44 2.37 -2.41
CA ALA A 167 -3.71 2.32 -3.67
C ALA A 167 -2.91 1.01 -3.81
N LEU A 168 -2.82 0.51 -5.04
CA LEU A 168 -1.94 -0.61 -5.41
C LEU A 168 -0.84 -0.21 -6.39
N ARG A 169 -1.20 0.46 -7.50
CA ARG A 169 -0.24 0.79 -8.57
C ARG A 169 -0.82 1.78 -9.57
N CYS A 170 0.04 2.48 -10.29
CA CYS A 170 -0.32 3.17 -11.53
C CYS A 170 -0.13 2.24 -12.73
N THR A 171 -0.92 2.45 -13.78
CA THR A 171 -0.61 1.94 -15.13
C THR A 171 0.30 2.94 -15.81
N THR A 172 1.34 2.47 -16.49
CA THR A 172 2.41 3.30 -17.08
C THR A 172 2.45 3.28 -18.61
N SER A 173 1.67 2.40 -19.26
CA SER A 173 1.66 2.18 -20.72
C SER A 173 0.35 1.61 -21.21
#